data_AF-A0A371EHX7-F1
#
_entry.id   AF-A0A371EHX7-F1
#
_cell.length_a   1.000
_cell.length_b   1.000
_cell.length_c   1.000
_cell.angle_alpha   90.00
_cell.angle_beta   90.00
_cell.angle_gamma   90.00
#
_symmetry.space_group_name_H-M   'P 1'
#
loop_
_entity.id
_entity.type
_entity.pdbx_description
1 polymer ?
#
loop_
_entity_poly.entity_id
_entity_poly.type
_entity_poly.pdbx_seq_one_letter_code
_entity_poly.pdbx_strand_id
1 'polypeptide(L)'
;MACLPPAKKNNILSCICIASDHGKIPEKMEQVQYRAKNWMPNAIRIPNLQTLRQTAREIEGPWRRVLEEKYGKILGLLEVEVQPHALAMLAQFYDVHLRCFTFKDFQLILTLEEYERVLRMPIKEPTVYFHKGYHPSWGVVAELLRKPEVEICRVKKARNGVEGLPSEYLENVLNYHRETKNWQVVVDTLALLIYGILLFPQLEDYVDLATVDVFVVVKEKNENPVPTMLAGTYYTLNCCLNKHGTNLRCCIHALYLWMTTHCCSGKCKTGCPIKDYKWGCIKTMSGEEWIHHFIELYEGTIRWYPK
;
A
#
# COMPACT_ATOMS: atom_id res chain seq x y z
N MET A 1 7.20 -48.67 -7.11
CA MET A 1 5.87 -48.65 -6.45
C MET A 1 6.10 -48.71 -4.96
N ALA A 2 6.05 -47.58 -4.28
CA ALA A 2 6.10 -47.48 -2.83
C ALA A 2 5.25 -46.27 -2.44
N CYS A 3 4.14 -46.53 -1.76
CA CYS A 3 3.19 -45.53 -1.29
C CYS A 3 3.77 -44.79 -0.08
N LEU A 4 3.75 -43.47 -0.10
CA LEU A 4 3.93 -42.63 1.10
C LEU A 4 2.57 -42.45 1.80
N PRO A 5 2.51 -42.43 3.14
CA PRO A 5 1.28 -42.25 3.91
C PRO A 5 0.79 -40.78 3.89
N PRO A 6 -0.50 -40.52 4.18
CA PRO A 6 -1.06 -39.18 4.07
C PRO A 6 -0.58 -38.27 5.21
N ALA A 7 0.05 -37.15 4.86
CA ALA A 7 0.42 -36.12 5.81
C ALA A 7 -0.84 -35.38 6.32
N LYS A 8 -0.96 -35.29 7.64
CA LYS A 8 -2.01 -34.55 8.35
C LYS A 8 -1.96 -33.06 7.96
N LYS A 9 -3.12 -32.50 7.63
CA LYS A 9 -3.38 -31.06 7.51
C LYS A 9 -2.93 -30.35 8.79
N ASN A 10 -1.86 -29.57 8.72
CA ASN A 10 -1.61 -28.46 9.64
C ASN A 10 -1.09 -27.28 8.83
N ASN A 11 -1.83 -26.18 8.93
CA ASN A 11 -1.50 -24.85 8.43
C ASN A 11 -0.10 -24.43 8.86
N ILE A 12 0.80 -24.20 7.90
CA ILE A 12 1.82 -23.14 7.88
C ILE A 12 2.17 -22.93 6.39
N LEU A 13 1.63 -21.87 5.79
CA LEU A 13 2.24 -21.24 4.63
C LEU A 13 2.61 -19.83 5.10
N SER A 14 3.79 -19.73 5.71
CA SER A 14 4.45 -18.48 6.04
C SER A 14 5.74 -18.43 5.21
N CYS A 15 5.90 -17.37 4.42
CA CYS A 15 7.09 -16.99 3.65
C CYS A 15 7.79 -18.12 2.87
N ILE A 16 7.79 -18.05 1.54
CA ILE A 16 8.66 -18.89 0.72
C ILE A 16 10.05 -18.25 0.72
N CYS A 17 10.99 -18.85 1.45
CA CYS A 17 12.41 -18.58 1.33
C CYS A 17 12.99 -19.33 0.13
N ILE A 18 13.82 -18.68 -0.68
CA ILE A 18 14.78 -19.38 -1.54
C ILE A 18 16.16 -19.04 -0.99
N ALA A 19 16.79 -20.01 -0.31
CA ALA A 19 18.19 -19.91 0.05
C ALA A 19 19.01 -19.97 -1.26
N SER A 20 19.84 -18.95 -1.51
CA SER A 20 20.76 -18.98 -2.65
C SER A 20 21.94 -19.86 -2.30
N ASP A 21 22.12 -20.97 -3.01
CA ASP A 21 23.31 -21.81 -2.90
C ASP A 21 24.57 -20.97 -3.22
N HIS A 22 25.61 -21.19 -2.41
CA HIS A 22 26.85 -20.43 -2.41
C HIS A 22 27.54 -20.44 -3.79
N GLY A 23 27.46 -19.32 -4.50
CA GLY A 23 28.26 -19.01 -5.69
C GLY A 23 28.64 -17.53 -5.67
N LYS A 24 29.95 -17.25 -5.66
CA LYS A 24 30.62 -15.92 -5.64
C LYS A 24 29.71 -14.71 -5.93
N ILE A 25 29.43 -13.89 -4.91
CA ILE A 25 28.86 -12.54 -5.08
C ILE A 25 29.89 -11.51 -4.58
N PRO A 26 30.65 -10.86 -5.50
CA PRO A 26 31.15 -9.52 -5.20
C PRO A 26 31.12 -8.48 -6.36
N GLU A 27 30.40 -8.68 -7.47
CA GLU A 27 30.28 -7.63 -8.51
C GLU A 27 29.02 -6.76 -8.39
N LYS A 28 27.90 -7.31 -7.87
CA LYS A 28 26.63 -6.56 -7.76
C LYS A 28 26.69 -5.45 -6.69
N MET A 29 27.41 -5.64 -5.59
CA MET A 29 27.46 -4.64 -4.49
C MET A 29 28.18 -3.34 -4.89
N GLU A 30 29.31 -3.44 -5.60
CA GLU A 30 30.01 -2.27 -6.13
C GLU A 30 29.14 -1.55 -7.18
N GLN A 31 28.40 -2.29 -8.01
CA GLN A 31 27.44 -1.71 -8.95
C GLN A 31 26.25 -1.02 -8.25
N VAL A 32 25.76 -1.55 -7.12
CA VAL A 32 24.71 -0.90 -6.31
C VAL A 32 25.23 0.41 -5.71
N GLN A 33 26.44 0.42 -5.13
CA GLN A 33 27.07 1.66 -4.62
C GLN A 33 27.33 2.69 -5.74
N TYR A 34 27.75 2.25 -6.93
CA TYR A 34 27.96 3.13 -8.08
C TYR A 34 26.64 3.66 -8.67
N ARG A 35 25.58 2.84 -8.71
CA ARG A 35 24.23 3.26 -9.14
C ARG A 35 23.57 4.20 -8.13
N ALA A 36 23.78 4.00 -6.83
CA ALA A 36 23.26 4.86 -5.77
C ALA A 36 23.75 6.32 -5.90
N LYS A 37 24.99 6.54 -6.38
CA LYS A 37 25.58 7.87 -6.58
C LYS A 37 25.08 8.61 -7.81
N ASN A 38 24.55 7.91 -8.81
CA ASN A 38 24.20 8.47 -10.13
C ASN A 38 22.68 8.54 -10.39
N TRP A 39 21.84 8.26 -9.40
CA TRP A 39 20.39 8.29 -9.59
C TRP A 39 19.72 9.41 -8.80
N MET A 40 19.05 10.30 -9.53
CA MET A 40 18.10 11.25 -8.94
C MET A 40 16.88 10.46 -8.44
N PRO A 41 16.41 10.69 -7.21
CA PRO A 41 15.26 9.98 -6.69
C PRO A 41 14.08 10.21 -7.64
N ASN A 42 13.56 9.16 -8.29
CA ASN A 42 12.20 9.22 -8.83
C ASN A 42 11.34 9.78 -7.69
N ALA A 43 10.67 10.91 -7.93
CA ALA A 43 10.02 11.68 -6.88
C ALA A 43 8.91 10.84 -6.25
N ILE A 44 9.24 10.09 -5.18
CA ILE A 44 8.25 9.49 -4.29
C ILE A 44 7.54 10.68 -3.66
N ARG A 45 6.43 11.05 -4.29
CA ARG A 45 5.63 12.18 -3.84
C ARG A 45 4.75 11.70 -2.71
N ILE A 46 4.93 12.30 -1.55
CA ILE A 46 4.00 12.13 -0.45
C ILE A 46 2.79 13.01 -0.74
N PRO A 47 1.58 12.46 -0.83
CA PRO A 47 0.39 13.26 -1.02
C PRO A 47 0.14 14.15 0.20
N ASN A 48 -0.54 15.28 -0.01
CA ASN A 48 -1.01 16.08 1.12
C ASN A 48 -2.18 15.36 1.80
N LEU A 49 -2.02 15.03 3.08
CA LEU A 49 -3.01 14.27 3.85
C LEU A 49 -3.68 15.11 4.94
N GLN A 50 -3.50 16.44 4.96
CA GLN A 50 -3.96 17.28 6.06
C GLN A 50 -5.48 17.23 6.25
N THR A 51 -6.28 17.40 5.17
CA THR A 51 -7.74 17.32 5.24
C THR A 51 -8.22 15.94 5.70
N LEU A 52 -7.62 14.87 5.15
CA LEU A 52 -7.98 13.49 5.49
C LEU A 52 -7.65 13.19 6.96
N ARG A 53 -6.49 13.64 7.47
CA ARG A 53 -6.07 13.50 8.87
C ARG A 53 -7.02 14.23 9.82
N GLN A 54 -7.40 15.46 9.50
CA GLN A 54 -8.34 16.22 10.31
C GLN A 54 -9.69 15.50 10.40
N THR A 55 -10.19 15.03 9.25
CA THR A 55 -11.43 14.24 9.21
C THR A 55 -11.33 12.96 10.03
N ALA A 56 -10.23 12.21 9.88
CA ALA A 56 -10.04 10.94 10.58
C ALA A 56 -10.04 11.08 12.10
N ARG A 57 -9.64 12.23 12.64
CA ARG A 57 -9.69 12.53 14.09
C ARG A 57 -11.12 12.66 14.61
N GLU A 58 -12.03 13.14 13.78
CA GLU A 58 -13.44 13.37 14.14
C GLU A 58 -14.31 12.12 13.98
N ILE A 59 -13.81 11.10 13.29
CA ILE A 59 -14.46 9.78 13.23
C ILE A 59 -14.24 9.05 14.55
N GLU A 60 -15.23 9.19 15.43
CA GLU A 60 -15.23 8.62 16.78
C GLU A 60 -16.30 7.53 16.96
N GLY A 61 -16.11 6.73 18.01
CA GLY A 61 -17.10 5.78 18.50
C GLY A 61 -17.52 4.74 17.45
N PRO A 62 -18.83 4.57 17.17
CA PRO A 62 -19.33 3.55 16.26
C PRO A 62 -18.81 3.66 14.82
N TRP A 63 -18.66 4.88 14.29
CA TRP A 63 -18.28 5.09 12.88
C TRP A 63 -16.85 4.66 12.58
N ARG A 64 -15.95 4.77 13.55
CA ARG A 64 -14.59 4.21 13.43
C ARG A 64 -14.62 2.69 13.30
N ARG A 65 -15.48 2.02 14.07
CA ARG A 65 -15.64 0.56 13.98
C ARG A 65 -16.22 0.15 12.63
N VAL A 66 -17.26 0.84 12.17
CA VAL A 66 -17.86 0.61 10.83
C VAL A 66 -16.80 0.72 9.74
N LEU A 67 -15.98 1.77 9.78
CA LEU A 67 -14.90 1.95 8.81
C LEU A 67 -13.86 0.81 8.92
N GLU A 68 -13.38 0.50 10.13
CA GLU A 68 -12.36 -0.53 10.33
C GLU A 68 -12.84 -1.94 9.96
N GLU A 69 -14.09 -2.27 10.27
CA GLU A 69 -14.73 -3.54 9.91
C GLU A 69 -14.89 -3.67 8.39
N LYS A 70 -15.20 -2.56 7.72
CA LYS A 70 -15.49 -2.57 6.28
C LYS A 70 -14.25 -2.46 5.40
N TYR A 71 -13.34 -1.58 5.78
CA TYR A 71 -12.20 -1.16 4.96
C TYR A 71 -10.85 -1.42 5.66
N GLY A 72 -10.81 -2.21 6.72
CA GLY A 72 -9.58 -2.46 7.48
C GLY A 72 -9.01 -1.21 8.15
N LYS A 73 -7.74 -1.27 8.56
CA LYS A 73 -7.09 -0.17 9.30
C LYS A 73 -6.45 0.90 8.41
N ILE A 74 -7.11 1.21 7.30
CA ILE A 74 -6.63 2.22 6.34
C ILE A 74 -6.50 3.62 6.94
N LEU A 75 -7.29 3.97 7.97
CA LEU A 75 -7.13 5.25 8.69
C LEU A 75 -5.74 5.37 9.31
N GLY A 76 -5.18 4.26 9.77
CA GLY A 76 -3.87 4.25 10.40
C GLY A 76 -2.74 4.62 9.42
N LEU A 77 -2.95 4.43 8.11
CA LEU A 77 -1.99 4.85 7.09
C LEU A 77 -1.83 6.37 7.05
N LEU A 78 -2.89 7.13 7.38
CA LEU A 78 -2.83 8.59 7.42
C LEU A 78 -1.85 9.09 8.49
N GLU A 79 -1.60 8.30 9.53
CA GLU A 79 -0.70 8.65 10.63
C GLU A 79 0.76 8.25 10.38
N VAL A 80 1.04 7.56 9.27
CA VAL A 80 2.40 7.13 8.92
C VAL A 80 3.09 8.24 8.15
N GLU A 81 4.19 8.76 8.71
CA GLU A 81 5.10 9.64 7.98
C GLU A 81 6.11 8.77 7.24
N VAL A 82 5.83 8.57 5.95
CA VAL A 82 6.72 7.84 5.05
C VAL A 82 7.98 8.67 4.80
N GLN A 83 9.14 8.06 4.97
CA GLN A 83 10.41 8.65 4.57
C GLN A 83 10.67 8.31 3.10
N PRO A 84 10.61 9.28 2.16
CA PRO A 84 10.78 9.00 0.73
C PRO A 84 12.13 8.35 0.42
N HIS A 85 13.19 8.80 1.09
CA HIS A 85 14.53 8.24 0.95
C HIS A 85 14.59 6.75 1.31
N ALA A 86 13.84 6.30 2.32
CA ALA A 86 13.80 4.88 2.70
C ALA A 86 13.31 3.99 1.55
N LEU A 87 12.18 4.38 0.94
CA LEU A 87 11.60 3.63 -0.17
C LEU A 87 12.44 3.74 -1.45
N ALA A 88 13.04 4.90 -1.69
CA ALA A 88 13.95 5.10 -2.81
C ALA A 88 15.21 4.21 -2.69
N MET A 89 15.79 4.10 -1.49
CA MET A 89 16.93 3.22 -1.23
C MET A 89 16.52 1.75 -1.28
N LEU A 90 15.36 1.38 -0.72
CA LEU A 90 14.82 0.02 -0.77
C LEU A 90 14.66 -0.47 -2.22
N ALA A 91 14.15 0.38 -3.12
CA ALA A 91 13.95 0.05 -4.52
C ALA A 91 15.25 -0.35 -5.25
N GLN A 92 16.42 0.07 -4.76
CA GLN A 92 17.71 -0.33 -5.35
C GLN A 92 18.04 -1.80 -5.13
N PHE A 93 17.46 -2.42 -4.11
CA PHE A 93 17.63 -3.84 -3.82
C PHE A 93 16.60 -4.70 -4.56
N TYR A 94 15.64 -4.10 -5.27
CA TYR A 94 14.60 -4.86 -5.97
C TYR A 94 15.13 -5.46 -7.28
N ASP A 95 15.07 -6.78 -7.39
CA ASP A 95 15.36 -7.54 -8.59
C ASP A 95 14.07 -7.73 -9.40
N VAL A 96 14.00 -7.05 -10.56
CA VAL A 96 12.84 -7.08 -11.46
C VAL A 96 12.54 -8.48 -12.00
N HIS A 97 13.58 -9.30 -12.25
CA HIS A 97 13.39 -10.63 -12.84
C HIS A 97 12.84 -11.60 -11.81
N LEU A 98 13.34 -11.53 -10.58
CA LEU A 98 12.91 -12.39 -9.48
C LEU A 98 11.68 -11.85 -8.73
N ARG A 99 11.34 -10.58 -8.94
CA ARG A 99 10.27 -9.85 -8.23
C ARG A 99 10.44 -9.90 -6.71
N CYS A 100 11.67 -9.75 -6.24
CA CYS A 100 12.03 -9.78 -4.82
C CYS A 100 13.09 -8.72 -4.51
N PHE A 101 13.24 -8.37 -3.23
CA PHE A 101 14.37 -7.58 -2.75
C PHE A 101 15.54 -8.51 -2.46
N THR A 102 16.67 -8.30 -3.12
CA THR A 102 17.87 -9.11 -2.98
C THR A 102 18.90 -8.32 -2.17
N PHE A 103 19.22 -8.83 -0.99
CA PHE A 103 20.27 -8.32 -0.11
C PHE A 103 21.52 -9.20 -0.23
N LYS A 104 22.50 -8.99 0.65
CA LYS A 104 23.82 -9.65 0.59
C LYS A 104 23.71 -11.18 0.58
N ASP A 105 22.96 -11.75 1.52
CA ASP A 105 22.88 -13.19 1.76
C ASP A 105 21.43 -13.72 1.86
N PHE A 106 20.43 -12.88 1.59
CA PHE A 106 19.02 -13.29 1.62
C PHE A 106 18.15 -12.53 0.61
N GLN A 107 16.96 -13.06 0.37
CA GLN A 107 15.92 -12.44 -0.43
C GLN A 107 14.67 -12.20 0.42
N LEU A 108 13.98 -11.09 0.15
CA LEU A 108 12.76 -10.71 0.83
C LEU A 108 11.65 -10.41 -0.20
N ILE A 109 10.47 -10.97 0.02
CA ILE A 109 9.33 -10.92 -0.91
C ILE A 109 8.14 -10.37 -0.14
N LEU A 110 7.39 -9.42 -0.72
CA LEU A 110 6.11 -9.01 -0.15
C LEU A 110 5.09 -10.12 -0.42
N THR A 111 4.48 -10.66 0.63
CA THR A 111 3.42 -11.67 0.49
C THR A 111 2.03 -11.09 0.70
N LEU A 112 1.01 -11.86 0.33
CA LEU A 112 -0.39 -11.50 0.56
C LEU A 112 -0.66 -11.35 2.06
N GLU A 113 -0.24 -12.33 2.86
CA GLU A 113 -0.45 -12.40 4.31
C GLU A 113 0.17 -11.20 5.05
N GLU A 114 1.29 -10.69 4.55
CA GLU A 114 1.93 -9.51 5.11
C GLU A 114 1.17 -8.23 4.80
N TYR A 115 0.66 -8.07 3.57
CA TYR A 115 -0.20 -6.94 3.21
C TYR A 115 -1.53 -6.97 3.96
N GLU A 116 -2.14 -8.15 4.10
CA GLU A 116 -3.32 -8.33 4.95
C GLU A 116 -3.05 -7.89 6.38
N ARG A 117 -1.87 -8.23 6.93
CA ARG A 117 -1.49 -7.85 8.30
C ARG A 117 -1.27 -6.35 8.45
N VAL A 118 -0.60 -5.72 7.48
CA VAL A 118 -0.37 -4.27 7.43
C VAL A 118 -1.70 -3.52 7.38
N LEU A 119 -2.61 -3.92 6.49
CA LEU A 119 -3.88 -3.25 6.24
C LEU A 119 -5.02 -3.73 7.15
N ARG A 120 -4.83 -4.83 7.88
CA ARG A 120 -5.85 -5.54 8.67
C ARG A 120 -7.09 -5.90 7.84
N MET A 121 -6.86 -6.42 6.64
CA MET A 121 -7.88 -6.89 5.70
C MET A 121 -7.70 -8.37 5.40
N PRO A 122 -8.18 -9.29 6.26
CA PRO A 122 -8.00 -10.73 6.04
C PRO A 122 -8.71 -11.19 4.75
N ILE A 123 -8.01 -11.93 3.89
CA ILE A 123 -8.62 -12.59 2.73
C ILE A 123 -9.38 -13.81 3.26
N LYS A 124 -10.68 -13.83 2.96
CA LYS A 124 -11.55 -14.99 3.18
C LYS A 124 -11.88 -15.53 1.80
N GLU A 125 -11.54 -16.78 1.52
CA GLU A 125 -11.92 -17.41 0.26
C GLU A 125 -13.46 -17.49 0.14
N PRO A 126 -14.06 -17.26 -1.05
CA PRO A 126 -13.44 -17.00 -2.36
C PRO A 126 -13.41 -15.51 -2.76
N THR A 127 -13.63 -14.57 -1.84
CA THR A 127 -13.98 -13.17 -2.18
C THR A 127 -12.76 -12.30 -2.44
N VAL A 128 -12.04 -12.53 -3.54
CA VAL A 128 -10.95 -11.68 -4.03
C VAL A 128 -11.45 -10.81 -5.18
N TYR A 129 -11.06 -9.52 -5.19
CA TYR A 129 -11.36 -8.65 -6.32
C TYR A 129 -10.52 -9.00 -7.54
N PHE A 130 -11.19 -9.12 -8.69
CA PHE A 130 -10.59 -9.15 -10.01
C PHE A 130 -11.27 -8.09 -10.88
N HIS A 131 -10.48 -7.31 -11.60
CA HIS A 131 -11.01 -6.33 -12.54
C HIS A 131 -11.83 -7.02 -13.64
N LYS A 132 -13.08 -6.56 -13.85
CA LYS A 132 -14.05 -7.21 -14.74
C LYS A 132 -14.04 -6.66 -16.17
N GLY A 133 -13.13 -5.75 -16.49
CA GLY A 133 -12.99 -5.14 -17.82
C GLY A 133 -13.94 -3.98 -18.09
N TYR A 134 -14.73 -3.55 -17.10
CA TYR A 134 -15.60 -2.38 -17.18
C TYR A 134 -15.56 -1.59 -15.88
N HIS A 135 -15.80 -0.29 -15.98
CA HIS A 135 -15.86 0.63 -14.83
C HIS A 135 -17.31 0.87 -14.39
N PRO A 136 -17.53 1.27 -13.12
CA PRO A 136 -18.85 1.67 -12.65
C PRO A 136 -19.40 2.87 -13.43
N SER A 137 -20.72 2.93 -13.58
CA SER A 137 -21.38 4.08 -14.18
C SER A 137 -21.33 5.31 -13.26
N TRP A 138 -21.46 6.51 -13.83
CA TRP A 138 -21.52 7.75 -13.05
C TRP A 138 -22.71 7.81 -12.10
N GLY A 139 -23.82 7.13 -12.42
CA GLY A 139 -24.95 6.93 -11.51
C GLY A 139 -24.55 6.18 -10.22
N VAL A 140 -23.70 5.16 -10.30
CA VAL A 140 -23.18 4.45 -9.11
C VAL A 140 -22.30 5.39 -8.27
N VAL A 141 -21.46 6.20 -8.92
CA VAL A 141 -20.62 7.20 -8.23
C VAL A 141 -21.49 8.26 -7.54
N ALA A 142 -22.55 8.71 -8.20
CA ALA A 142 -23.50 9.67 -7.68
C ALA A 142 -24.26 9.14 -6.45
N GLU A 143 -24.69 7.88 -6.50
CA GLU A 143 -25.31 7.20 -5.38
C GLU A 143 -24.35 7.09 -4.18
N LEU A 144 -23.10 6.68 -4.43
CA LEU A 144 -22.07 6.56 -3.41
C LEU A 144 -21.85 7.88 -2.66
N LEU A 145 -21.81 8.99 -3.38
CA LEU A 145 -21.55 10.33 -2.81
C LEU A 145 -22.83 11.04 -2.33
N ARG A 146 -24.01 10.42 -2.51
CA ARG A 146 -25.34 11.02 -2.29
C ARG A 146 -25.46 12.38 -2.97
N LYS A 147 -25.10 12.43 -4.25
CA LYS A 147 -25.19 13.62 -5.12
C LYS A 147 -26.01 13.31 -6.37
N PRO A 148 -26.63 14.32 -7.00
CA PRO A 148 -27.27 14.13 -8.30
C PRO A 148 -26.25 13.72 -9.37
N GLU A 149 -26.59 12.75 -10.23
CA GLU A 149 -25.70 12.32 -11.32
C GLU A 149 -25.32 13.48 -12.25
N VAL A 150 -26.24 14.42 -12.49
CA VAL A 150 -25.97 15.64 -13.27
C VAL A 150 -24.87 16.51 -12.64
N GLU A 151 -24.72 16.52 -11.32
CA GLU A 151 -23.62 17.22 -10.64
C GLU A 151 -22.30 16.50 -10.89
N ILE A 152 -22.28 15.17 -10.71
CA ILE A 152 -21.10 14.33 -10.95
C ILE A 152 -20.62 14.46 -12.39
N CYS A 153 -21.52 14.41 -13.37
CA CYS A 153 -21.20 14.56 -14.79
C CYS A 153 -20.62 15.93 -15.14
N ARG A 154 -20.92 16.99 -14.37
CA ARG A 154 -20.32 18.32 -14.55
C ARG A 154 -18.92 18.42 -13.94
N VAL A 155 -18.69 17.71 -12.83
CA VAL A 155 -17.43 17.80 -12.08
C VAL A 155 -16.38 16.81 -12.56
N LYS A 156 -16.79 15.65 -13.11
CA LYS A 156 -15.87 14.65 -13.64
C LYS A 156 -14.91 15.27 -14.63
N LYS A 157 -13.66 14.83 -14.59
CA LYS A 157 -12.64 15.24 -15.55
C LYS A 157 -12.15 14.02 -16.31
N ALA A 158 -11.53 14.23 -17.45
CA ALA A 158 -10.71 13.23 -18.14
C ALA A 158 -9.29 13.80 -18.23
N ARG A 159 -8.35 13.21 -17.48
CA ARG A 159 -6.94 13.63 -17.45
C ARG A 159 -6.10 12.51 -18.04
N ASN A 160 -5.33 12.81 -19.08
CA ASN A 160 -4.50 11.81 -19.79
C ASN A 160 -5.30 10.56 -20.23
N GLY A 161 -6.56 10.74 -20.65
CA GLY A 161 -7.45 9.65 -21.03
C GLY A 161 -8.03 8.84 -19.86
N VAL A 162 -7.74 9.22 -18.61
CA VAL A 162 -8.29 8.60 -17.40
C VAL A 162 -9.43 9.45 -16.87
N GLU A 163 -10.60 8.85 -16.73
CA GLU A 163 -11.78 9.46 -16.12
C GLU A 163 -11.81 9.28 -14.60
N GLY A 164 -12.43 10.24 -13.90
CA GLY A 164 -12.40 10.33 -12.45
C GLY A 164 -12.82 11.70 -11.90
N LEU A 165 -12.72 11.83 -10.58
CA LEU A 165 -13.12 13.01 -9.81
C LEU A 165 -11.90 13.69 -9.16
N PRO A 166 -11.84 15.03 -9.11
CA PRO A 166 -10.84 15.74 -8.31
C PRO A 166 -10.99 15.43 -6.81
N SER A 167 -9.87 15.23 -6.10
CA SER A 167 -9.89 14.99 -4.65
C SER A 167 -10.52 16.16 -3.89
N GLU A 168 -10.29 17.40 -4.33
CA GLU A 168 -10.90 18.61 -3.76
C GLU A 168 -12.43 18.55 -3.78
N TYR A 169 -13.04 18.02 -4.84
CA TYR A 169 -14.49 17.84 -4.89
C TYR A 169 -14.97 16.83 -3.85
N LEU A 170 -14.27 15.70 -3.72
CA LEU A 170 -14.59 14.68 -2.73
C LEU A 170 -14.39 15.20 -1.30
N GLU A 171 -13.39 16.03 -1.04
CA GLU A 171 -13.20 16.73 0.24
C GLU A 171 -14.38 17.68 0.54
N ASN A 172 -14.90 18.40 -0.47
CA ASN A 172 -16.09 19.23 -0.31
C ASN A 172 -17.35 18.41 -0.02
N VAL A 173 -17.54 17.28 -0.72
CA VAL A 173 -18.63 16.32 -0.44
C VAL A 173 -18.53 15.83 1.00
N LEU A 174 -17.33 15.49 1.46
CA LEU A 174 -17.05 15.03 2.80
C LEU A 174 -17.42 16.11 3.84
N ASN A 175 -17.02 17.36 3.63
CA ASN A 175 -17.31 18.47 4.54
C ASN A 175 -18.82 18.74 4.63
N TYR A 176 -19.52 18.73 3.50
CA TYR A 176 -20.98 18.89 3.46
C TYR A 176 -21.72 17.79 4.26
N HIS A 177 -21.34 16.52 4.07
CA HIS A 177 -21.96 15.41 4.79
C HIS A 177 -21.59 15.39 6.27
N ARG A 178 -20.44 15.96 6.64
CA ARG A 178 -20.06 16.16 8.03
C ARG A 178 -20.96 17.19 8.72
N GLU A 179 -21.17 18.36 8.11
CA GLU A 179 -22.04 19.41 8.63
C GLU A 179 -23.48 18.92 8.81
N THR A 180 -23.97 18.11 7.87
CA THR A 180 -25.30 17.50 7.91
C THR A 180 -25.37 16.20 8.73
N LYS A 181 -24.26 15.79 9.38
CA LYS A 181 -24.13 14.58 10.22
C LYS A 181 -24.46 13.26 9.52
N ASN A 182 -24.31 13.20 8.19
CA ASN A 182 -24.44 11.97 7.41
C ASN A 182 -23.13 11.17 7.44
N TRP A 183 -22.85 10.60 8.61
CA TRP A 183 -21.57 9.95 8.89
C TRP A 183 -21.27 8.71 8.06
N GLN A 184 -22.28 8.00 7.56
CA GLN A 184 -22.07 6.88 6.65
C GLN A 184 -21.39 7.35 5.36
N VAL A 185 -21.87 8.43 4.75
CA VAL A 185 -21.26 9.00 3.53
C VAL A 185 -19.90 9.60 3.82
N VAL A 186 -19.71 10.20 5.01
CA VAL A 186 -18.39 10.69 5.44
C VAL A 186 -17.37 9.55 5.49
N VAL A 187 -17.73 8.42 6.13
CA VAL A 187 -16.88 7.23 6.22
C VAL A 187 -16.55 6.68 4.84
N ASP A 188 -17.56 6.54 3.98
CA ASP A 188 -17.37 5.98 2.64
C ASP A 188 -16.54 6.91 1.75
N THR A 189 -16.78 8.22 1.80
CA THR A 189 -16.04 9.22 1.02
C THR A 189 -14.59 9.32 1.51
N LEU A 190 -14.35 9.29 2.82
CA LEU A 190 -13.00 9.28 3.38
C LEU A 190 -12.24 8.02 2.95
N ALA A 191 -12.89 6.85 3.01
CA ALA A 191 -12.28 5.60 2.58
C ALA A 191 -11.96 5.62 1.09
N LEU A 192 -12.87 6.14 0.23
CA LEU A 192 -12.61 6.33 -1.20
C LEU A 192 -11.41 7.24 -1.46
N LEU A 193 -11.30 8.37 -0.74
CA LEU A 193 -10.16 9.27 -0.81
C LEU A 193 -8.85 8.57 -0.42
N ILE A 194 -8.85 7.77 0.65
CA ILE A 194 -7.68 6.98 1.04
C ILE A 194 -7.32 5.95 -0.04
N TYR A 195 -8.30 5.28 -0.63
CA TYR A 195 -8.08 4.35 -1.73
C TYR A 195 -7.41 5.05 -2.92
N GLY A 196 -7.95 6.17 -3.39
CA GLY A 196 -7.43 6.85 -4.58
C GLY A 196 -6.12 7.60 -4.34
N ILE A 197 -5.88 8.12 -3.15
CA ILE A 197 -4.68 8.91 -2.86
C ILE A 197 -3.51 8.04 -2.37
N LEU A 198 -3.78 6.98 -1.60
CA LEU A 198 -2.72 6.17 -0.96
C LEU A 198 -2.56 4.78 -1.55
N LEU A 199 -3.64 4.13 -1.95
CA LEU A 199 -3.62 2.71 -2.30
C LEU A 199 -3.55 2.50 -3.82
N PHE A 200 -4.27 3.31 -4.60
CA PHE A 200 -4.34 3.25 -6.06
C PHE A 200 -4.10 4.61 -6.76
N PRO A 201 -3.12 5.44 -6.35
CA PRO A 201 -2.88 6.72 -7.01
C PRO A 201 -2.34 6.54 -8.43
N GLN A 202 -3.20 6.77 -9.43
CA GLN A 202 -2.78 6.88 -10.83
C GLN A 202 -2.35 8.32 -11.17
N LEU A 203 -3.15 9.30 -10.74
CA LEU A 203 -2.93 10.73 -10.95
C LEU A 203 -2.99 11.48 -9.62
N GLU A 204 -2.29 12.60 -9.54
CA GLU A 204 -2.28 13.43 -8.33
C GLU A 204 -3.60 14.17 -8.14
N ASP A 205 -4.02 14.30 -6.89
CA ASP A 205 -5.21 15.03 -6.46
C ASP A 205 -6.48 14.59 -7.21
N TYR A 206 -6.56 13.29 -7.48
CA TYR A 206 -7.54 12.69 -8.37
C TYR A 206 -7.88 11.25 -7.95
N VAL A 207 -9.16 10.90 -8.03
CA VAL A 207 -9.65 9.54 -7.83
C VAL A 207 -10.27 9.05 -9.14
N ASP A 208 -9.61 8.11 -9.79
CA ASP A 208 -10.04 7.53 -11.06
C ASP A 208 -11.14 6.47 -10.92
N LEU A 209 -11.79 6.15 -12.04
CA LEU A 209 -12.85 5.13 -12.07
C LEU A 209 -12.35 3.71 -11.75
N ALA A 210 -11.07 3.41 -11.95
CA ALA A 210 -10.52 2.11 -11.59
C ALA A 210 -10.46 1.94 -10.06
N THR A 211 -10.08 3.00 -9.35
CA THR A 211 -10.15 3.07 -7.89
C THR A 211 -11.60 2.96 -7.41
N VAL A 212 -12.53 3.67 -8.06
CA VAL A 212 -13.95 3.60 -7.70
C VAL A 212 -14.50 2.18 -7.92
N ASP A 213 -14.09 1.49 -8.98
CA ASP A 213 -14.47 0.09 -9.22
C ASP A 213 -14.05 -0.83 -8.07
N VAL A 214 -12.77 -0.77 -7.69
CA VAL A 214 -12.25 -1.51 -6.51
C VAL A 214 -13.05 -1.14 -5.27
N PHE A 215 -13.29 0.15 -5.04
CA PHE A 215 -13.97 0.63 -3.86
C PHE A 215 -15.42 0.13 -3.77
N VAL A 216 -16.16 0.18 -4.88
CA VAL A 216 -17.56 -0.26 -4.95
C VAL A 216 -17.67 -1.76 -4.67
N VAL A 217 -16.77 -2.60 -5.20
CA VAL A 217 -16.84 -4.04 -4.88
C VAL A 217 -16.50 -4.34 -3.42
N VAL A 218 -15.57 -3.58 -2.82
CA VAL A 218 -15.26 -3.71 -1.38
C VAL A 218 -16.50 -3.31 -0.57
N LYS A 219 -17.11 -2.18 -0.93
CA LYS A 219 -18.28 -1.63 -0.25
C LYS A 219 -19.52 -2.51 -0.38
N GLU A 220 -19.83 -3.02 -1.57
CA GLU A 220 -21.10 -3.71 -1.81
C GLU A 220 -20.98 -5.23 -1.65
N LYS A 221 -19.80 -5.80 -1.94
CA LYS A 221 -19.61 -7.27 -2.01
C LYS A 221 -18.64 -7.83 -0.97
N ASN A 222 -17.95 -6.97 -0.22
CA ASN A 222 -16.86 -7.37 0.69
C ASN A 222 -15.75 -8.16 -0.04
N GLU A 223 -15.54 -7.90 -1.34
CA GLU A 223 -14.40 -8.45 -2.06
C GLU A 223 -13.10 -7.85 -1.50
N ASN A 224 -12.09 -8.70 -1.27
CA ASN A 224 -10.83 -8.28 -0.66
C ASN A 224 -9.92 -7.64 -1.73
N PRO A 225 -9.44 -6.40 -1.53
CA PRO A 225 -8.63 -5.69 -2.52
C PRO A 225 -7.11 -5.90 -2.33
N VAL A 226 -6.67 -6.60 -1.27
CA VAL A 226 -5.26 -6.83 -0.95
C VAL A 226 -4.48 -7.44 -2.11
N PRO A 227 -4.98 -8.47 -2.84
CA PRO A 227 -4.26 -9.01 -3.98
C PRO A 227 -3.99 -7.97 -5.07
N THR A 228 -4.94 -7.06 -5.30
CA THR A 228 -4.79 -5.98 -6.29
C THR A 228 -3.84 -4.89 -5.79
N MET A 229 -3.84 -4.57 -4.50
CA MET A 229 -2.87 -3.65 -3.88
C MET A 229 -1.43 -4.18 -3.97
N LEU A 230 -1.25 -5.48 -3.69
CA LEU A 230 0.04 -6.15 -3.81
C LEU A 230 0.52 -6.17 -5.27
N ALA A 231 -0.36 -6.55 -6.20
CA ALA A 231 -0.06 -6.51 -7.64
C ALA A 231 0.30 -5.10 -8.11
N GLY A 232 -0.42 -4.06 -7.65
CA GLY A 232 -0.13 -2.66 -7.94
C GLY A 232 1.23 -2.20 -7.41
N THR A 233 1.63 -2.70 -6.23
CA THR A 233 2.95 -2.44 -5.65
C THR A 233 4.06 -3.01 -6.55
N TYR A 234 3.97 -4.30 -6.91
CA TYR A 234 4.94 -4.95 -7.79
C TYR A 234 4.99 -4.32 -9.19
N TYR A 235 3.83 -3.98 -9.75
CA TYR A 235 3.74 -3.30 -11.03
C TYR A 235 4.50 -1.97 -10.99
N THR A 236 4.29 -1.17 -9.93
CA THR A 236 4.94 0.12 -9.80
C THR A 236 6.45 -0.03 -9.58
N LEU A 237 6.90 -0.97 -8.73
CA LEU A 237 8.32 -1.28 -8.54
C LEU A 237 9.01 -1.67 -9.87
N ASN A 238 8.37 -2.53 -10.66
CA ASN A 238 8.86 -2.92 -11.98
C ASN A 238 8.97 -1.71 -12.92
N CYS A 239 7.94 -0.87 -12.98
CA CYS A 239 7.92 0.32 -13.85
C CYS A 239 9.00 1.35 -13.45
N CYS A 240 9.20 1.58 -12.15
CA CYS A 240 10.23 2.48 -11.63
C CYS A 240 11.64 2.14 -12.15
N LEU A 241 11.93 0.85 -12.33
CA LEU A 241 13.26 0.34 -12.67
C LEU A 241 13.46 0.04 -14.16
N ASN A 242 12.38 -0.23 -14.92
CA ASN A 242 12.42 -0.68 -16.31
C ASN A 242 12.42 0.41 -17.40
N LYS A 243 12.84 1.65 -17.11
CA LYS A 243 13.16 2.73 -18.10
C LYS A 243 12.16 3.88 -18.34
N HIS A 244 11.33 4.28 -17.36
CA HIS A 244 10.49 5.48 -17.56
C HIS A 244 10.58 6.55 -16.47
N GLY A 245 11.45 6.41 -15.47
CA GLY A 245 11.50 7.38 -14.35
C GLY A 245 10.14 7.55 -13.67
N THR A 246 9.25 6.56 -13.80
CA THR A 246 7.92 6.61 -13.19
C THR A 246 8.06 6.54 -11.68
N ASN A 247 7.28 7.35 -10.98
CA ASN A 247 7.35 7.43 -9.52
C ASN A 247 6.74 6.19 -8.86
N LEU A 248 7.31 5.78 -7.73
CA LEU A 248 6.66 4.83 -6.83
C LEU A 248 5.47 5.53 -6.19
N ARG A 249 4.25 5.20 -6.62
CA ARG A 249 3.00 5.85 -6.20
C ARG A 249 2.08 4.91 -5.43
N CYS A 250 1.89 3.69 -5.92
CA CYS A 250 0.93 2.73 -5.37
C CYS A 250 1.39 2.20 -4.00
N CYS A 251 0.49 2.25 -3.00
CA CYS A 251 0.66 1.60 -1.69
C CYS A 251 1.93 1.99 -0.92
N ILE A 252 2.50 3.19 -1.13
CA ILE A 252 3.79 3.58 -0.52
C ILE A 252 3.79 3.50 1.01
N HIS A 253 2.66 3.81 1.67
CA HIS A 253 2.54 3.72 3.12
C HIS A 253 2.55 2.26 3.60
N ALA A 254 1.89 1.36 2.86
CA ALA A 254 1.88 -0.06 3.18
C ALA A 254 3.25 -0.70 2.95
N LEU A 255 3.91 -0.39 1.82
CA LEU A 255 5.27 -0.84 1.53
C LEU A 255 6.27 -0.33 2.56
N TYR A 256 6.16 0.93 2.99
CA TYR A 256 7.03 1.50 4.00
C TYR A 256 6.84 0.81 5.36
N LEU A 257 5.60 0.60 5.79
CA LEU A 257 5.31 -0.16 7.00
C LEU A 257 5.87 -1.59 6.92
N TRP A 258 5.61 -2.28 5.82
CA TRP A 258 6.14 -3.62 5.56
C TRP A 258 7.67 -3.65 5.71
N MET A 259 8.39 -2.80 4.98
CA MET A 259 9.85 -2.74 5.01
C MET A 259 10.36 -2.47 6.43
N THR A 260 9.74 -1.54 7.16
CA THR A 260 10.17 -1.23 8.53
C THR A 260 9.95 -2.39 9.51
N THR A 261 8.98 -3.27 9.25
CA THR A 261 8.73 -4.42 10.14
C THR A 261 9.80 -5.50 10.05
N HIS A 262 10.46 -5.62 8.89
CA HIS A 262 11.54 -6.56 8.64
C HIS A 262 12.91 -5.94 8.90
N CYS A 263 13.12 -4.72 8.43
CA CYS A 263 14.44 -4.09 8.35
C CYS A 263 14.77 -3.23 9.58
N CYS A 264 13.80 -2.83 10.40
CA CYS A 264 14.06 -1.97 11.55
C CYS A 264 13.86 -2.71 12.87
N SER A 265 14.91 -2.70 13.71
CA SER A 265 14.90 -3.30 15.05
C SER A 265 14.11 -2.44 16.05
N GLY A 266 12.78 -2.45 15.94
CA GLY A 266 11.87 -1.83 16.91
C GLY A 266 11.63 -2.72 18.13
N LYS A 267 11.62 -2.12 19.34
CA LYS A 267 11.25 -2.79 20.60
C LYS A 267 9.74 -3.09 20.72
N CYS A 268 8.93 -2.48 19.86
CA CYS A 268 7.47 -2.59 19.83
C CYS A 268 7.03 -3.95 19.25
N LYS A 269 6.11 -4.64 19.93
CA LYS A 269 5.67 -6.02 19.65
C LYS A 269 4.15 -6.14 19.51
N THR A 270 3.47 -5.13 18.95
CA THR A 270 2.00 -5.03 19.08
C THR A 270 1.20 -5.81 18.03
N GLY A 271 1.84 -6.67 17.23
CA GLY A 271 1.12 -7.47 16.24
C GLY A 271 0.77 -6.70 14.96
N CYS A 272 1.04 -5.39 14.93
CA CYS A 272 0.36 -4.44 14.06
C CYS A 272 1.36 -3.36 13.61
N PRO A 273 1.85 -3.41 12.37
CA PRO A 273 2.85 -2.48 11.85
C PRO A 273 2.51 -1.01 12.08
N ILE A 274 1.25 -0.63 11.84
CA ILE A 274 0.73 0.72 12.08
C ILE A 274 0.89 1.15 13.55
N LYS A 275 0.60 0.26 14.50
CA LYS A 275 0.73 0.60 15.93
C LYS A 275 2.19 0.69 16.33
N ASP A 276 3.01 -0.24 15.87
CA ASP A 276 4.45 -0.24 16.17
C ASP A 276 5.13 1.04 15.62
N TYR A 277 4.70 1.53 14.45
CA TYR A 277 5.11 2.84 13.92
C TYR A 277 4.81 3.98 14.90
N LYS A 278 3.58 4.08 15.42
CA LYS A 278 3.15 5.17 16.33
C LYS A 278 3.96 5.25 17.63
N TRP A 279 4.57 4.15 18.06
CA TRP A 279 5.43 4.11 19.25
C TRP A 279 6.83 4.67 19.00
N GLY A 280 7.11 5.26 17.83
CA GLY A 280 8.39 5.89 17.52
C GLY A 280 9.52 4.88 17.32
N CYS A 281 9.16 3.64 16.93
CA CYS A 281 10.12 2.55 16.77
C CYS A 281 11.02 2.69 15.52
N ILE A 282 10.82 3.73 14.70
CA ILE A 282 11.59 3.98 13.47
C ILE A 282 12.22 5.37 13.57
N LYS A 283 13.54 5.43 13.41
CA LYS A 283 14.29 6.69 13.39
C LYS A 283 14.17 7.36 12.03
N THR A 284 14.17 8.69 12.01
CA THR A 284 14.39 9.46 10.79
C THR A 284 15.84 9.30 10.35
N MET A 285 16.04 8.90 9.10
CA MET A 285 17.35 8.66 8.50
C MET A 285 17.43 9.36 7.14
N SER A 286 18.59 9.91 6.84
CA SER A 286 18.96 10.42 5.52
C SER A 286 19.06 9.28 4.49
N GLY A 287 19.14 9.64 3.21
CA GLY A 287 19.35 8.65 2.14
C GLY A 287 20.62 7.82 2.33
N GLU A 288 21.71 8.46 2.77
CA GLU A 288 22.99 7.79 3.05
C GLU A 288 22.86 6.79 4.21
N GLU A 289 22.21 7.19 5.31
CA GLU A 289 21.96 6.29 6.43
C GLU A 289 21.07 5.10 6.02
N TRP A 290 20.03 5.32 5.20
CA TRP A 290 19.19 4.24 4.70
C TRP A 290 19.94 3.24 3.80
N ILE A 291 20.78 3.72 2.88
CA ILE A 291 21.55 2.80 2.02
C ILE A 291 22.58 2.02 2.82
N HIS A 292 23.27 2.66 3.77
CA HIS A 292 24.20 1.98 4.68
C HIS A 292 23.47 0.91 5.51
N HIS A 293 22.32 1.28 6.09
CA HIS A 293 21.48 0.36 6.84
C HIS A 293 21.09 -0.88 6.02
N PHE A 294 20.67 -0.70 4.76
CA PHE A 294 20.31 -1.82 3.89
C PHE A 294 21.49 -2.67 3.42
N ILE A 295 22.67 -2.07 3.19
CA ILE A 295 23.89 -2.81 2.85
C ILE A 295 24.35 -3.70 4.01
N GLU A 296 24.14 -3.24 5.25
CA GLU A 296 24.51 -3.96 6.48
C GLU A 296 23.49 -5.03 6.89
N LEU A 297 22.33 -5.11 6.23
CA LEU A 297 21.37 -6.18 6.47
C LEU A 297 21.97 -7.53 6.06
N TYR A 298 21.78 -8.51 6.94
CA TYR A 298 22.05 -9.92 6.69
C TYR A 298 20.97 -10.78 7.34
N GLU A 299 20.92 -12.07 7.02
CA GLU A 299 19.85 -12.97 7.49
C GLU A 299 19.59 -12.90 9.01
N GLY A 300 20.63 -12.69 9.82
CA GLY A 300 20.55 -12.62 11.27
C GLY A 300 20.07 -11.28 11.86
N THR A 301 20.02 -10.20 11.07
CA THR A 301 19.52 -8.90 11.53
C THR A 301 18.08 -8.61 11.14
N ILE A 302 17.54 -9.34 10.18
CA ILE A 302 16.15 -9.12 9.77
C ILE A 302 15.16 -9.88 10.65
N ARG A 303 13.96 -9.31 10.76
CA ARG A 303 12.84 -10.00 11.40
C ARG A 303 12.05 -10.76 10.34
N TRP A 304 12.28 -12.07 10.25
CA TRP A 304 11.57 -12.95 9.30
C TRP A 304 10.07 -13.07 9.55
N TYR A 305 9.67 -13.05 10.82
CA TYR A 305 8.29 -13.24 11.23
C TYR A 305 7.86 -12.09 12.14
N PRO A 306 7.64 -10.88 11.59
CA PRO A 306 7.10 -9.78 12.35
C PRO A 306 5.73 -10.18 12.89
N LYS A 307 5.62 -10.17 14.22
CA LYS A 307 4.37 -10.50 14.92
C LYS A 307 3.34 -9.44 14.65
#